data_AF-A0A958RH25-F1
#
_entry.id   AF-A0A958RH25-F1
#
_cell.length_a   1.000
_cell.length_b   1.000
_cell.length_c   1.000
_cell.angle_alpha   90.00
_cell.angle_beta   90.00
_cell.angle_gamma   90.00
#
_symmetry.space_group_name_H-M   'P 1'
#
loop_
_entity.id
_entity.type
_entity.pdbx_description
1 polymer ?
#
loop_
_entity_poly.entity_id
_entity_poly.type
_entity_poly.pdbx_seq_one_letter_code
_entity_poly.pdbx_strand_id
1 'polypeptide(L)'
;MRGKIVLLVIISFILTNVVAFLDEGIQTFDYLNHVADWFALILYTILFLIFPLVIFYRTKYSVKRKFEYALLGFIPVVLLILLQLK
;
A
#
# COMPACT_ATOMS: atom_id res chain seq x y z
N MET A 1 -6.13 11.81 14.23
CA MET A 1 -5.78 11.99 12.80
C MET A 1 -4.48 11.27 12.42
N ARG A 2 -3.36 11.56 13.10
CA ARG A 2 -2.05 10.91 12.85
C ARG A 2 -2.09 9.37 12.85
N GLY A 3 -2.75 8.75 13.84
CA GLY A 3 -2.84 7.28 13.91
C GLY A 3 -3.52 6.62 12.70
N LYS A 4 -4.48 7.28 12.05
CA LYS A 4 -5.14 6.75 10.85
C LYS A 4 -4.25 6.87 9.60
N ILE A 5 -3.43 7.90 9.53
CA ILE A 5 -2.43 8.06 8.46
C ILE A 5 -1.35 6.99 8.59
N VAL A 6 -0.86 6.74 9.81
CA VAL A 6 0.10 5.65 10.07
C VAL A 6 -0.48 4.30 9.65
N LEU A 7 -1.77 4.04 9.94
CA LEU A 7 -2.44 2.83 9.47
C LEU A 7 -2.50 2.74 7.94
N LEU A 8 -2.75 3.84 7.22
CA LEU A 8 -2.70 3.83 5.75
C LEU A 8 -1.28 3.49 5.24
N VAL A 9 -0.24 4.02 5.87
CA VAL A 9 1.16 3.68 5.53
C VAL A 9 1.43 2.19 5.75
N ILE A 10 1.01 1.64 6.90
CA ILE A 10 1.18 0.22 7.21
C ILE A 10 0.43 -0.65 6.19
N ILE A 11 -0.80 -0.31 5.84
CA ILE A 11 -1.58 -1.04 4.83
C ILE A 11 -0.88 -0.98 3.47
N SER A 12 -0.40 0.19 3.06
CA SER A 12 0.33 0.35 1.79
C SER A 12 1.60 -0.50 1.78
N PHE A 13 2.35 -0.51 2.88
CA PHE A 13 3.55 -1.32 3.01
C PHE A 13 3.24 -2.82 2.89
N ILE A 14 2.21 -3.30 3.60
CA ILE A 14 1.80 -4.71 3.53
C ILE A 14 1.39 -5.08 2.10
N LEU A 15 0.55 -4.28 1.44
CA LEU A 15 0.12 -4.55 0.07
C LEU A 15 1.30 -4.55 -0.91
N THR A 16 2.28 -3.66 -0.71
CA THR A 16 3.48 -3.62 -1.55
C THR A 16 4.30 -4.91 -1.40
N ASN A 17 4.46 -5.40 -0.17
CA ASN A 17 5.15 -6.68 0.06
C ASN A 17 4.38 -7.86 -0.55
N VAL A 18 3.04 -7.84 -0.53
CA VAL A 18 2.23 -8.87 -1.20
C VAL A 18 2.45 -8.85 -2.71
N VAL A 19 2.47 -7.67 -3.32
CA VAL A 19 2.76 -7.54 -4.76
C VAL A 19 4.16 -8.06 -5.08
N ALA A 20 5.18 -7.66 -4.32
CA ALA A 20 6.55 -8.14 -4.51
C ALA A 20 6.67 -9.66 -4.38
N PHE A 21 6.01 -10.24 -3.37
CA PHE A 21 5.95 -11.69 -3.15
C PHE A 21 5.33 -12.43 -4.36
N LEU A 22 4.26 -11.89 -4.93
CA LEU A 22 3.56 -12.51 -6.06
C LEU A 22 4.30 -12.32 -7.39
N ASP A 23 4.91 -11.16 -7.60
CA ASP A 23 5.57 -10.82 -8.87
C ASP A 23 6.93 -11.51 -9.01
N GLU A 24 7.73 -11.50 -7.93
CA GLU A 24 9.08 -12.08 -7.95
C GLU A 24 9.08 -13.56 -7.52
N GLY A 25 7.93 -14.09 -7.05
CA GLY A 25 7.80 -15.46 -6.54
C GLY A 25 8.65 -15.73 -5.29
N ILE A 26 9.14 -14.66 -4.64
CA ILE A 26 10.08 -14.76 -3.54
C ILE A 26 9.31 -15.09 -2.27
N GLN A 27 9.45 -16.34 -1.84
CA GLN A 27 8.75 -16.85 -0.66
C GLN A 27 9.35 -16.37 0.67
N THR A 28 10.45 -15.61 0.62
CA THR A 28 11.23 -15.16 1.77
C THR A 28 11.51 -13.66 1.71
N PHE A 29 11.95 -13.06 2.81
CA PHE A 29 12.40 -11.66 2.83
C PHE A 29 13.83 -11.49 2.28
N ASP A 30 14.37 -12.48 1.57
CA ASP A 30 15.77 -12.44 1.12
C ASP A 30 16.03 -11.37 0.05
N TYR A 31 14.99 -10.89 -0.65
CA TYR A 31 15.11 -9.72 -1.53
C TYR A 31 15.53 -8.47 -0.74
N LEU A 32 15.14 -8.35 0.53
CA LEU A 32 15.57 -7.25 1.39
C LEU A 32 17.06 -7.29 1.76
N ASN A 33 17.83 -8.29 1.30
CA ASN A 33 19.29 -8.30 1.47
C ASN A 33 19.99 -7.29 0.55
N HIS A 34 19.35 -6.86 -0.54
CA HIS A 34 19.91 -5.82 -1.41
C HIS A 34 19.30 -4.46 -1.08
N VAL A 35 20.18 -3.46 -0.98
CA VAL A 35 19.78 -2.07 -0.70
C VAL A 35 18.86 -1.53 -1.80
N ALA A 36 19.04 -1.97 -3.06
CA ALA A 36 18.20 -1.57 -4.18
C ALA A 36 16.73 -1.98 -3.97
N ASP A 37 16.48 -3.16 -3.43
CA ASP A 37 15.14 -3.71 -3.23
C ASP A 37 14.42 -2.99 -2.08
N TRP A 38 15.15 -2.53 -1.07
CA TRP A 38 14.62 -1.61 -0.06
C TRP A 38 14.15 -0.29 -0.68
N PHE A 39 14.93 0.29 -1.58
CA PHE A 39 14.54 1.52 -2.28
C PHE A 39 13.30 1.30 -3.14
N ALA A 40 13.24 0.17 -3.88
CA ALA A 40 12.07 -0.20 -4.67
C ALA A 40 10.82 -0.36 -3.79
N LEU A 41 10.93 -1.07 -2.67
CA LEU A 41 9.83 -1.28 -1.73
C LEU A 41 9.29 0.04 -1.16
N ILE A 42 10.18 0.94 -0.74
CA ILE A 42 9.79 2.27 -0.24
C ILE A 42 9.11 3.07 -1.35
N LEU A 43 9.67 3.07 -2.57
CA LEU A 43 9.12 3.79 -3.70
C LEU A 43 7.70 3.30 -4.04
N TYR A 44 7.50 2.00 -4.16
CA TYR A 44 6.18 1.42 -4.44
C TYR A 44 5.20 1.65 -3.29
N THR A 45 5.65 1.55 -2.05
CA THR A 45 4.82 1.88 -0.87
C THR A 45 4.31 3.31 -0.93
N ILE A 46 5.16 4.27 -1.34
CA ILE A 46 4.77 5.67 -1.52
C ILE A 46 3.77 5.79 -2.68
N LEU A 47 4.05 5.18 -3.83
CA LEU A 47 3.18 5.23 -5.01
C LEU A 47 1.76 4.70 -4.69
N PHE A 48 1.66 3.55 -4.02
CA PHE A 48 0.38 2.95 -3.63
C PHE A 48 -0.35 3.77 -2.55
N LEU A 49 0.36 4.62 -1.82
CA LEU A 49 -0.21 5.47 -0.77
C LEU A 49 -0.81 6.78 -1.32
N ILE A 50 -0.41 7.23 -2.52
CA ILE A 50 -0.84 8.52 -3.10
C ILE A 50 -2.37 8.60 -3.18
N PHE A 51 -3.02 7.62 -3.82
CA PHE A 51 -4.48 7.63 -3.99
C PHE A 51 -5.25 7.60 -2.65
N PRO A 52 -4.94 6.68 -1.72
CA PRO A 52 -5.52 6.68 -0.38
C PRO A 52 -5.36 8.01 0.35
N LEU A 53 -4.17 8.64 0.32
CA LEU A 53 -3.93 9.91 0.98
C LEU A 53 -4.73 11.04 0.34
N VAL A 54 -4.76 11.12 -0.99
CA VAL A 54 -5.56 12.12 -1.70
C VAL A 54 -7.02 12.02 -1.28
N ILE A 55 -7.60 10.82 -1.25
CA ILE A 55 -8.98 10.61 -0.79
C ILE A 55 -9.14 11.02 0.68
N PHE A 56 -8.21 10.61 1.54
CA PHE A 56 -8.24 10.94 2.98
C PHE A 56 -8.26 12.45 3.24
N TYR A 57 -7.43 13.22 2.54
CA TYR A 57 -7.32 14.67 2.72
C TYR A 57 -8.44 15.45 2.03
N ARG A 58 -8.94 14.99 0.88
CA ARG A 58 -10.02 15.67 0.12
C ARG A 58 -11.40 15.45 0.72
N THR A 59 -11.60 14.37 1.45
CA THR A 59 -12.89 14.03 2.05
C THR A 59 -13.19 14.93 3.25
N LYS A 60 -14.41 15.50 3.33
CA LYS A 60 -14.83 16.42 4.40
C LYS A 60 -15.56 15.75 5.59
N TYR A 61 -15.63 14.42 5.62
CA TYR A 61 -16.30 13.67 6.72
C TYR A 61 -15.50 13.66 8.03
N SER A 62 -16.06 13.01 9.06
CA SER A 62 -15.34 12.69 10.29
C SER A 62 -14.11 11.82 10.01
N VAL A 63 -13.09 11.89 10.88
CA VAL A 63 -11.81 11.18 10.71
C VAL A 63 -11.99 9.67 10.46
N LYS A 64 -12.98 9.05 11.11
CA LYS A 64 -13.31 7.63 10.92
C LYS A 64 -13.79 7.35 9.48
N ARG A 65 -14.77 8.12 9.00
CA ARG A 65 -15.27 7.99 7.63
C ARG A 65 -14.22 8.35 6.59
N LYS A 66 -13.40 9.39 6.81
CA LYS A 66 -12.27 9.71 5.90
C LYS A 66 -11.34 8.51 5.71
N PHE A 67 -11.04 7.79 6.80
CA PHE A 67 -10.22 6.58 6.73
C PHE A 67 -10.90 5.48 5.92
N GLU A 68 -12.18 5.18 6.19
CA GLU A 68 -12.95 4.16 5.46
C GLU A 68 -12.99 4.46 3.94
N TYR A 69 -13.23 5.72 3.56
CA TYR A 69 -13.19 6.13 2.15
C TYR A 69 -11.78 6.06 1.55
N ALA A 70 -10.74 6.41 2.32
CA ALA A 70 -9.36 6.30 1.87
C ALA A 70 -8.95 4.86 1.55
N LEU A 71 -9.53 3.87 2.22
CA LEU A 71 -9.28 2.44 1.90
C LEU A 71 -9.71 2.09 0.46
N LEU A 72 -10.73 2.77 -0.08
CA LEU A 72 -11.13 2.59 -1.48
C LEU A 72 -10.01 3.01 -2.45
N GLY A 73 -9.08 3.86 -2.02
CA GLY A 73 -7.89 4.21 -2.79
C GLY A 73 -6.94 3.04 -3.04
N PHE A 74 -7.04 1.95 -2.28
CA PHE A 74 -6.27 0.73 -2.50
C PHE A 74 -6.90 -0.24 -3.50
N ILE A 75 -8.12 0.03 -4.01
CA ILE A 75 -8.80 -0.84 -4.98
C ILE A 75 -7.90 -1.20 -6.17
N PRO A 76 -7.18 -0.27 -6.83
CA PRO A 76 -6.30 -0.62 -7.95
C PRO A 76 -5.20 -1.62 -7.58
N VAL A 77 -4.61 -1.48 -6.39
CA VAL A 77 -3.55 -2.37 -5.90
C VAL A 77 -4.11 -3.76 -5.59
N VAL A 78 -5.27 -3.82 -4.95
CA VAL A 78 -5.96 -5.08 -4.67
C VAL A 78 -6.34 -5.79 -5.96
N LEU A 79 -6.83 -5.06 -6.97
CA LEU A 79 -7.12 -5.63 -8.30
C LEU A 79 -5.86 -6.21 -8.96
N LEU A 80 -4.73 -5.50 -8.88
CA LEU A 80 -3.45 -5.99 -9.39
C LEU A 80 -3.05 -7.31 -8.73
N ILE A 81 -3.12 -7.39 -7.39
CA ILE A 81 -2.86 -8.62 -6.63
C ILE A 81 -3.78 -9.76 -7.08
N LEU A 82 -5.09 -9.50 -7.22
CA LEU A 82 -6.05 -10.51 -7.65
C LEU A 82 -5.80 -11.02 -9.07
N LEU A 83 -5.26 -10.19 -9.96
CA LEU A 83 -4.90 -10.58 -11.32
C LEU A 83 -3.65 -11.46 -11.35
N GLN A 84 -2.71 -11.27 -10.42
CA GLN A 84 -1.49 -12.10 -10.29
C GLN A 84 -1.74 -13.46 -9.63
N LEU A 85 -2.84 -13.63 -8.89
CA LEU A 85 -3.21 -14.90 -8.26
C LEU A 85 -3.88 -15.90 -9.21
N LYS A 86 -4.19 -15.50 -10.44
CA LYS A 86 -4.84 -16.32 -11.48
C LYS A 86 -3.81 -16.97 -12.39
#